data_AF-A0AAP8U637-F1
#
_entry.id   AF-A0AAP8U637-F1
#
_cell.length_a   1.000
_cell.length_b   1.000
_cell.length_c   1.000
_cell.angle_alpha   90.00
_cell.angle_beta   90.00
_cell.angle_gamma   90.00
#
_symmetry.space_group_name_H-M   'P 1'
#
loop_
_entity.id
_entity.type
_entity.pdbx_description
1 polymer ?
#
loop_
_entity_poly.entity_id
_entity_poly.type
_entity_poly.pdbx_seq_one_letter_code
_entity_poly.pdbx_strand_id
1 'polypeptide(L)'
;MKQNSTNKKYNEDFKRTIVDLYHSGHKVKSLSSEYGISEVTIYKWGKEFTPFGEGEKAITPKEVAAMQKEMLRLKQENEILKKAMAIFAKK
;
A
#
# COMPACT_ATOMS: atom_id res chain seq x y z
N MET A 1 -34.18 -6.35 8.88
CA MET A 1 -34.64 -6.13 7.49
C MET A 1 -33.56 -6.59 6.52
N LYS A 2 -34.00 -7.22 5.43
CA LYS A 2 -33.24 -7.88 4.36
C LYS A 2 -32.40 -6.90 3.54
N GLN A 3 -31.27 -7.34 2.99
CA GLN A 3 -30.95 -7.18 1.56
C GLN A 3 -30.12 -8.39 1.11
N ASN A 4 -30.70 -9.10 0.14
CA ASN A 4 -30.20 -10.30 -0.50
C ASN A 4 -28.96 -9.95 -1.36
N SER A 5 -27.91 -10.76 -1.27
CA SER A 5 -26.63 -10.58 -1.98
C SER A 5 -26.80 -10.77 -3.49
N THR A 6 -27.38 -9.78 -4.16
CA THR A 6 -27.31 -9.66 -5.62
C THR A 6 -25.85 -9.40 -5.96
N ASN A 7 -25.22 -10.33 -6.67
CA ASN A 7 -23.84 -10.22 -7.14
C ASN A 7 -23.77 -9.16 -8.25
N LYS A 8 -23.93 -7.89 -7.88
CA LYS A 8 -23.67 -6.75 -8.75
C LYS A 8 -22.18 -6.74 -9.04
N LYS A 9 -21.81 -7.03 -10.28
CA LYS A 9 -20.45 -6.87 -10.77
C LYS A 9 -20.20 -5.39 -11.00
N TYR A 10 -19.36 -4.81 -10.16
CA TYR A 10 -18.82 -3.46 -10.36
C TYR A 10 -17.52 -3.55 -11.16
N ASN A 11 -17.32 -2.62 -12.10
CA ASN A 11 -16.05 -2.51 -12.84
C ASN A 11 -14.90 -2.15 -11.88
N GLU A 12 -13.67 -2.58 -12.19
CA GLU A 12 -12.48 -2.27 -11.40
C GLU A 12 -12.23 -0.76 -11.28
N ASP A 13 -12.39 0.01 -12.37
CA ASP A 13 -12.21 1.47 -12.33
C ASP A 13 -13.16 2.14 -11.33
N PHE A 14 -14.40 1.64 -11.28
CA PHE A 14 -15.40 2.13 -10.34
C PHE A 14 -15.03 1.76 -8.90
N LYS A 15 -14.58 0.53 -8.66
CA LYS A 15 -14.12 0.12 -7.33
C LYS A 15 -12.95 0.98 -6.86
N ARG A 16 -11.98 1.24 -7.73
CA ARG A 16 -10.83 2.12 -7.44
C ARG A 16 -11.27 3.52 -7.06
N THR A 17 -12.16 4.13 -7.84
CA THR A 17 -12.71 5.46 -7.55
C THR A 17 -13.34 5.53 -6.16
N ILE A 18 -14.14 4.53 -5.79
CA ILE A 18 -14.80 4.48 -4.47
C ILE A 18 -13.78 4.29 -3.34
N VAL A 19 -12.74 3.48 -3.56
CA VAL A 19 -11.65 3.28 -2.59
C VAL A 19 -10.80 4.54 -2.43
N ASP A 20 -10.50 5.25 -3.51
CA ASP A 20 -9.74 6.51 -3.46
C ASP A 20 -10.51 7.58 -2.67
N LEU A 21 -11.82 7.69 -2.90
CA LEU A 21 -12.70 8.57 -2.12
C LEU A 21 -12.71 8.16 -0.64
N TYR A 22 -12.79 6.86 -0.35
CA TYR A 22 -12.71 6.36 1.02
C TYR A 22 -11.38 6.71 1.70
N HIS A 23 -10.24 6.55 1.01
CA HIS A 23 -8.92 6.89 1.53
C HIS A 23 -8.69 8.41 1.67
N SER A 24 -9.32 9.23 0.83
CA SER A 24 -9.28 10.69 0.96
C SER A 24 -10.11 11.26 2.13
N GLY A 25 -10.77 10.38 2.91
CA GLY A 25 -11.45 10.75 4.15
C GLY A 25 -12.97 10.88 4.05
N HIS A 26 -13.58 10.51 2.91
CA HIS A 26 -15.04 10.50 2.79
C HIS A 26 -15.66 9.42 3.69
N LYS A 27 -16.73 9.78 4.38
CA LYS A 27 -17.48 8.84 5.24
C LYS A 27 -18.14 7.76 4.38
N VAL A 28 -17.93 6.50 4.73
CA VAL A 28 -18.52 5.33 4.06
C VAL A 28 -20.05 5.43 3.94
N LYS A 29 -20.72 5.98 4.95
CA LYS A 29 -22.17 6.23 4.93
C LYS A 29 -22.60 7.21 3.82
N SER A 30 -21.78 8.22 3.54
CA SER A 30 -22.01 9.18 2.45
C SER A 30 -21.85 8.48 1.11
N LEU A 31 -20.73 7.78 0.91
CA LEU A 31 -20.45 7.02 -0.31
C LEU A 31 -21.51 5.94 -0.59
N SER A 32 -22.00 5.29 0.47
CA SER A 32 -23.08 4.31 0.40
C SER A 32 -24.39 4.92 -0.11
N SER A 33 -24.74 6.10 0.40
CA SER A 33 -25.97 6.81 0.03
C SER A 33 -25.89 7.41 -1.38
N GLU A 34 -24.72 7.94 -1.75
CA GLU A 34 -24.49 8.64 -3.02
C GLU A 34 -24.36 7.67 -4.20
N TYR A 35 -23.62 6.58 -4.01
CA TYR A 35 -23.34 5.60 -5.07
C TYR A 35 -24.22 4.35 -5.00
N GLY A 36 -25.09 4.23 -3.99
CA GLY A 36 -26.00 3.09 -3.81
C GLY A 36 -25.27 1.77 -3.50
N ILE A 37 -24.10 1.86 -2.88
CA ILE A 37 -23.22 0.72 -2.57
C ILE A 37 -23.37 0.38 -1.09
N SER A 38 -23.44 -0.90 -0.74
CA SER A 38 -23.49 -1.24 0.69
C SER A 38 -22.19 -0.85 1.41
N GLU A 39 -22.30 -0.34 2.64
CA GLU A 39 -21.13 0.02 3.45
C GLU A 39 -20.16 -1.16 3.60
N VAL A 40 -20.69 -2.37 3.75
CA VAL A 40 -19.92 -3.62 3.83
C VAL A 40 -19.08 -3.86 2.58
N THR A 41 -19.63 -3.57 1.40
CA THR A 41 -18.93 -3.66 0.12
C THR A 41 -17.79 -2.64 0.05
N ILE A 42 -18.02 -1.40 0.49
CA ILE A 42 -17.00 -0.34 0.50
C ILE A 42 -15.86 -0.73 1.44
N TYR A 43 -16.15 -1.20 2.66
CA TYR A 43 -15.12 -1.68 3.58
C TYR A 43 -14.35 -2.88 3.02
N LYS A 44 -15.04 -3.79 2.31
CA LYS A 44 -14.39 -4.93 1.65
C LYS A 44 -13.41 -4.45 0.58
N TRP A 45 -13.81 -3.52 -0.28
CA TRP A 45 -12.92 -2.95 -1.29
C TRP A 45 -11.79 -2.15 -0.67
N GLY A 46 -12.06 -1.36 0.37
CA GLY A 46 -11.01 -0.70 1.14
C GLY A 46 -9.94 -1.71 1.55
N LYS A 47 -10.31 -2.84 2.16
CA LYS A 47 -9.35 -3.89 2.54
C LYS A 47 -8.69 -4.61 1.36
N GLU A 48 -9.40 -4.82 0.26
CA GLU A 48 -8.91 -5.53 -0.93
C GLU A 48 -7.91 -4.69 -1.74
N PHE A 49 -8.10 -3.37 -1.74
CA PHE A 49 -7.27 -2.39 -2.44
C PHE A 49 -6.29 -1.66 -1.51
N THR A 50 -6.36 -1.86 -0.18
CA THR A 50 -5.29 -1.47 0.74
C THR A 50 -4.20 -2.53 0.66
N PRO A 51 -2.97 -2.18 0.22
CA PRO A 51 -1.86 -3.11 0.24
C PRO A 51 -1.61 -3.58 1.68
N PHE A 52 -1.46 -4.89 1.88
CA PHE A 52 -0.94 -5.40 3.15
C PHE A 52 0.53 -4.96 3.28
N GLY A 53 0.78 -3.96 4.12
CA GLY A 53 2.10 -3.42 4.39
C GLY A 53 2.04 -1.91 4.58
N GLU A 54 2.51 -1.43 5.72
CA GLU A 54 2.66 0.01 5.99
C GLU A 54 3.42 0.69 4.85
N GLY A 55 2.81 1.70 4.24
CA GLY A 55 3.50 2.60 3.32
C GLY A 55 2.92 2.61 1.92
N GLU A 56 2.41 3.78 1.58
CA GLU A 56 1.94 4.25 0.28
C GLU A 56 2.99 4.04 -0.84
N LYS A 57 3.04 2.83 -1.38
CA LYS A 57 3.50 2.49 -2.73
C LYS A 57 3.33 0.99 -2.90
N ALA A 58 2.58 0.58 -3.91
CA ALA A 58 2.60 -0.80 -4.36
C ALA A 58 4.01 -1.12 -4.88
N ILE A 59 4.91 -1.54 -3.99
CA ILE A 59 6.28 -1.92 -4.36
C ILE A 59 6.17 -3.21 -5.15
N THR A 60 6.46 -3.14 -6.44
CA THR A 60 6.51 -4.32 -7.29
C THR A 60 7.67 -5.24 -6.83
N PRO A 61 7.59 -6.56 -7.03
CA PRO A 61 8.69 -7.48 -6.65
C PRO A 61 10.05 -7.09 -7.24
N LYS A 62 10.05 -6.39 -8.37
CA LYS A 62 11.23 -5.84 -9.05
C LYS A 62 11.88 -4.68 -8.28
N GLU A 63 11.07 -3.83 -7.64
CA GLU A 63 11.56 -2.73 -6.81
C GLU A 63 12.11 -3.25 -5.47
N VAL A 64 11.53 -4.32 -4.91
CA VAL A 64 12.08 -4.99 -3.72
C VAL A 64 13.50 -5.52 -4.00
N ALA A 65 13.70 -6.18 -5.14
CA ALA A 65 15.01 -6.68 -5.54
C ALA A 65 16.03 -5.53 -5.74
N ALA A 66 15.60 -4.41 -6.33
CA ALA A 66 16.43 -3.22 -6.49
C ALA A 66 16.83 -2.60 -5.15
N MET A 67 15.86 -2.43 -4.22
CA MET A 67 16.11 -1.90 -2.88
C MET A 67 17.02 -2.81 -2.05
N GLN A 68 16.85 -4.14 -2.14
CA GLN A 68 17.75 -5.09 -1.46
C GLN A 68 19.18 -5.00 -1.99
N LYS A 69 19.36 -4.86 -3.31
CA LYS A 69 20.67 -4.68 -3.92
C LYS A 69 21.32 -3.37 -3.46
N GLU A 70 20.55 -2.30 -3.37
CA GLU A 70 21.05 -1.00 -2.91
C GLU A 70 21.41 -1.03 -1.41
N MET A 71 20.58 -1.65 -0.58
CA MET A 71 20.91 -1.88 0.84
C MET A 71 22.20 -2.68 1.02
N LEU A 72 22.42 -3.71 0.20
CA LEU A 72 23.64 -4.50 0.27
C LEU A 72 24.87 -3.66 -0.11
N ARG A 73 24.78 -2.86 -1.17
CA ARG A 73 25.86 -1.95 -1.60
C ARG A 73 26.20 -0.94 -0.51
N LEU A 74 25.18 -0.28 0.05
CA LEU A 74 25.36 0.71 1.11
C LEU A 74 25.98 0.11 2.38
N LYS A 75 25.61 -1.13 2.74
CA LYS A 75 26.23 -1.86 3.85
C LYS A 75 27.70 -2.15 3.57
N GLN A 76 28.05 -2.58 2.36
CA GLN A 76 29.44 -2.84 1.98
C GLN A 76 30.28 -1.56 2.01
N GLU A 77 29.77 -0.45 1.48
CA GLU A 77 30.42 0.86 1.53
C GLU A 77 30.64 1.30 2.99
N ASN A 78 29.63 1.15 3.85
CA ASN A 78 29.74 1.45 5.28
C ASN A 78 30.85 0.63 5.95
N GLU A 79 30.91 -0.66 5.68
CA GLU A 79 31.92 -1.54 6.27
C GLU A 79 33.34 -1.21 5.80
N ILE A 80 33.51 -0.82 4.53
CA ILE A 80 34.79 -0.33 4.01
C ILE A 80 35.19 0.98 4.70
N LEU A 81 34.27 1.93 4.82
CA LEU A 81 34.51 3.20 5.50
C LEU A 81 34.88 3.00 6.97
N LYS A 82 34.17 2.12 7.69
CA LYS A 82 34.52 1.78 9.08
C LYS A 82 35.90 1.15 9.20
N LYS A 83 36.26 0.24 8.28
CA LYS A 83 37.60 -0.38 8.27
C LYS A 83 38.68 0.66 7.99
N ALA A 84 38.45 1.56 7.04
CA ALA A 84 39.37 2.66 6.75
C ALA A 84 39.52 3.56 7.98
N MET A 85 38.42 3.98 8.61
CA MET A 85 38.45 4.77 9.84
C MET A 85 39.22 4.06 10.97
N ALA A 86 39.01 2.76 11.16
CA ALA A 86 39.73 2.00 12.19
C ALA A 86 41.24 1.91 11.92
N ILE A 87 41.66 1.90 10.64
CA ILE A 87 43.07 1.96 10.24
C ILE A 87 43.63 3.36 10.50
N PHE A 88 42.90 4.42 10.13
CA PHE A 88 43.30 5.80 10.38
C PHE A 88 43.37 6.13 11.88
N ALA A 89 42.47 5.58 12.70
CA ALA A 89 42.45 5.79 14.15
C ALA A 89 43.51 4.98 14.91
N LYS A 90 44.10 3.96 14.27
CA LYS A 90 45.23 3.17 14.82
C LYS A 90 46.60 3.73 14.44
N LYS A 91 46.65 4.74 13.57
CA LYS A 91 47.86 5.49 13.23
C LYS A 91 47.98 6.71 14.14
#